data_AF-A0A078MC05-F1
#
_entry.id   AF-A0A078MC05-F1
#
_cell.length_a   1.000
_cell.length_b   1.000
_cell.length_c   1.000
_cell.angle_alpha   90.00
_cell.angle_beta   90.00
_cell.angle_gamma   90.00
#
_symmetry.space_group_name_H-M   'P 1'
#
loop_
_entity.id
_entity.type
_entity.pdbx_description
1 polymer ?
#
loop_
_entity_poly.entity_id
_entity_poly.type
_entity_poly.pdbx_seq_one_letter_code
_entity_poly.pdbx_strand_id
1 'polypeptide(L)' 'MAVAAAATTGCEFCLDLHSKGAKRAGATQEEVAETIFIASALNAGSAYTQSAKALKNFD' A
#
# COMPACT_ATOMS: atom_id res chain seq x y z
N MET A 1 9.24 1.27 -3.05
CA MET A 1 8.77 1.11 -4.45
C MET A 1 7.75 -0.01 -4.64
N ALA A 2 7.95 -1.22 -4.09
CA ALA A 2 7.03 -2.34 -4.35
C ALA A 2 5.58 -2.10 -3.85
N VAL A 3 5.40 -1.46 -2.70
CA VAL A 3 4.08 -1.03 -2.17
C VAL A 3 3.37 -0.10 -3.15
N ALA A 4 4.08 0.89 -3.70
CA ALA A 4 3.52 1.82 -4.67
C ALA A 4 3.05 1.11 -5.95
N ALA A 5 3.89 0.23 -6.52
CA ALA A 5 3.52 -0.54 -7.70
C ALA A 5 2.30 -1.45 -7.45
N ALA A 6 2.25 -2.10 -6.28
CA ALA A 6 1.10 -2.91 -5.88
C ALA A 6 -0.18 -2.05 -5.72
N ALA A 7 -0.07 -0.87 -5.13
CA ALA A 7 -1.17 0.06 -4.95
C ALA A 7 -1.68 0.60 -6.30
N THR A 8 -0.79 0.97 -7.22
CA THR A 8 -1.14 1.45 -8.57
C THR A 8 -1.79 0.35 -9.42
N THR A 9 -1.35 -0.91 -9.28
CA THR A 9 -1.94 -2.03 -10.03
C THR A 9 -3.24 -2.55 -9.41
N GLY A 10 -3.54 -2.22 -8.15
CA GLY A 10 -4.71 -2.73 -7.43
C GLY A 10 -4.60 -4.21 -7.04
N CYS A 11 -3.41 -4.80 -7.11
CA CYS A 11 -3.24 -6.19 -6.70
C CYS A 11 -3.28 -6.31 -5.17
N GLU A 12 -4.44 -6.70 -4.61
CA GLU A 12 -4.64 -6.83 -3.15
C GLU A 12 -3.60 -7.75 -2.50
N PHE A 13 -3.31 -8.90 -3.13
CA PHE A 13 -2.30 -9.84 -2.64
C PHE A 13 -0.88 -9.24 -2.66
N CYS A 14 -0.53 -8.56 -3.75
CA CYS A 14 0.78 -7.93 -3.90
C CYS A 14 0.96 -6.81 -2.87
N LEU A 15 -0.11 -6.08 -2.58
CA LEU A 15 -0.08 -5.00 -1.61
C LEU A 15 0.09 -5.53 -0.18
N ASP A 16 -0.61 -6.60 0.19
CA ASP A 16 -0.41 -7.27 1.49
C ASP A 16 1.02 -7.83 1.63
N LEU A 17 1.50 -8.53 0.61
CA LEU A 17 2.85 -9.10 0.58
C LEU A 17 3.93 -8.02 0.72
N HIS A 18 3.85 -6.96 -0.07
CA HIS A 18 4.85 -5.89 -0.06
C HIS A 18 4.71 -4.96 1.14
N SER A 19 3.53 -4.79 1.71
CA SER A 19 3.33 -4.03 2.96
C SER A 19 3.98 -4.76 4.14
N LYS A 20 3.80 -6.08 4.25
CA LYS A 20 4.52 -6.91 5.24
C LYS A 20 6.02 -6.87 5.03
N GLY A 21 6.47 -6.89 3.78
CA GLY A 21 7.88 -6.72 3.44
C GLY A 21 8.44 -5.36 3.86
N ALA A 22 7.67 -4.27 3.64
CA ALA A 22 8.03 -2.92 4.05
C ALA A 22 8.14 -2.83 5.59
N LYS A 23 7.18 -3.40 6.32
CA LYS A 23 7.24 -3.49 7.79
C LYS A 23 8.51 -4.19 8.28
N ARG A 24 8.88 -5.32 7.68
CA ARG A 24 10.14 -6.02 8.01
C ARG A 24 11.39 -5.20 7.70
N ALA A 25 11.31 -4.29 6.73
CA ALA A 25 12.38 -3.35 6.41
C ALA A 25 12.40 -2.11 7.33
N GLY A 26 11.52 -2.07 8.33
CA GLY A 26 11.43 -0.97 9.30
C GLY A 26 10.49 0.16 8.87
N ALA A 27 9.73 0.00 7.79
CA ALA A 27 8.78 1.01 7.38
C ALA A 27 7.61 1.12 8.37
N THR A 28 7.17 2.33 8.63
CA THR A 28 6.02 2.58 9.50
C THR A 28 4.70 2.46 8.75
N GLN A 29 3.61 2.33 9.49
CA GLN A 29 2.28 2.30 8.90
C GLN A 29 1.95 3.62 8.19
N GLU A 30 2.42 4.73 8.74
CA GLU A 30 2.28 6.07 8.17
C GLU A 30 2.99 6.18 6.82
N GLU A 31 4.22 5.68 6.70
CA GLU A 31 4.97 5.70 5.43
C GLU A 31 4.26 4.88 4.33
N VAL A 32 3.65 3.76 4.71
CA VAL A 32 2.88 2.92 3.78
C VAL A 32 1.55 3.57 3.41
N ALA A 33 0.86 4.19 4.37
CA ALA A 33 -0.36 4.96 4.12
C ALA A 33 -0.10 6.17 3.21
N GLU A 34 1.01 6.89 3.42
CA GLU A 34 1.41 8.03 2.58
C GLU A 34 1.74 7.58 1.16
N THR A 35 2.46 6.45 1.01
CA THR A 35 2.73 5.84 -0.29
C THR A 35 1.44 5.51 -1.03
N ILE A 36 0.46 4.91 -0.34
CA ILE A 36 -0.87 4.60 -0.87
C ILE A 36 -1.62 5.87 -1.26
N PHE A 37 -1.56 6.92 -0.43
CA PHE A 37 -2.22 8.19 -0.70
C PHE A 37 -1.69 8.85 -1.97
N ILE A 38 -0.36 8.88 -2.16
CA ILE A 38 0.27 9.36 -3.38
C ILE A 38 -0.14 8.51 -4.58
N ALA A 39 -0.12 7.19 -4.47
CA ALA A 39 -0.58 6.29 -5.53
C ALA A 39 -2.07 6.52 -5.87
N SER A 40 -2.88 6.88 -4.89
CA SER A 40 -4.31 7.16 -5.05
C SER A 40 -4.57 8.46 -5.79
N ALA A 41 -3.77 9.49 -5.54
CA ALA A 41 -3.85 10.76 -6.27
C ALA A 41 -3.61 10.55 -7.78
N LEU A 42 -2.73 9.62 -8.14
CA LEU A 42 -2.43 9.29 -9.54
C LEU A 42 -3.49 8.39 -10.20
N ASN A 43 -4.22 7.60 -9.41
CA ASN A 43 -5.17 6.58 -9.89
C ASN A 43 -6.64 6.94 -9.66
N ALA A 44 -6.98 8.23 -9.60
CA ALA A 44 -8.35 8.70 -9.34
C ALA A 44 -9.00 8.05 -8.10
N GLY A 45 -8.21 7.79 -7.06
CA GLY A 45 -8.66 7.17 -5.80
C GLY A 45 -8.76 5.64 -5.80
N SER A 46 -8.55 4.95 -6.93
CA SER A 46 -8.65 3.48 -7.01
C SER A 46 -7.69 2.76 -6.06
N ALA A 47 -6.46 3.27 -5.91
CA ALA A 47 -5.47 2.67 -5.02
C ALA A 47 -5.91 2.72 -3.54
N TYR A 48 -6.63 3.76 -3.11
CA TYR A 48 -7.11 3.92 -1.74
C TYR A 48 -8.17 2.87 -1.39
N THR A 49 -9.15 2.70 -2.27
CA THR A 49 -10.23 1.72 -2.08
C THR A 49 -9.70 0.30 -1.95
N GLN A 50 -8.66 -0.05 -2.69
CA GLN A 50 -8.08 -1.39 -2.71
C GLN A 50 -7.07 -1.64 -1.58
N SER A 51 -6.59 -0.59 -0.93
CA SER A 51 -5.52 -0.66 0.08
C SER A 51 -6.01 -0.68 1.53
N ALA A 52 -7.29 -0.43 1.77
CA ALA A 52 -7.90 -0.46 3.11
C ALA A 52 -7.61 -1.77 3.88
N LYS A 53 -7.61 -2.92 3.20
CA LYS A 53 -7.27 -4.21 3.81
C LYS A 53 -5.79 -4.35 4.15
N ALA A 54 -4.91 -3.85 3.29
CA ALA A 54 -3.47 -3.93 3.54
C ALA A 54 -3.07 -3.07 4.74
N LEU A 55 -3.69 -1.90 4.90
CA LEU A 55 -3.50 -1.06 6.10
C LEU A 55 -4.04 -1.71 7.36
N LYS A 56 -5.21 -2.36 7.28
CA LYS A 56 -5.77 -3.12 8.41
C LYS A 56 -4.87 -4.30 8.84
N ASN A 57 -4.17 -4.90 7.89
CA ASN A 57 -3.28 -6.04 8.13
C ASN A 57 -1.82 -5.62 8.35
N PHE A 58 -1.56 -4.32 8.54
CA PHE A 58 -0.22 -3.79 8.75
C PHE A 58 0.31 -4.02 10.18
N ASP A 59 -0.52 -4.58 11.07
CA ASP A 59 -0.17 -5.02 12.43
C ASP A 59 0.55 -6.38 12.50
#